data_AF-A0AAP8MHA1-F1
#
_entry.id   AF-A0AAP8MHA1-F1
#
_cell.length_a   1.000
_cell.length_b   1.000
_cell.length_c   1.000
_cell.angle_alpha   90.00
_cell.angle_beta   90.00
_cell.angle_gamma   90.00
#
_symmetry.space_group_name_H-M   'P 1'
#
loop_
_entity.id
_entity.type
_entity.pdbx_description
1 polymer ?
#
loop_
_entity_poly.entity_id
_entity_poly.type
_entity_poly.pdbx_seq_one_letter_code
_entity_poly.pdbx_strand_id
1 'polypeptide(L)'
;MIRLATLIVLAATLAACSSEIEDAKKALADSIVIKTDMSVSDLRAYPGDVVCGKFTAYVSYHEPRMEDAPFIYRNGQIDRTPRPSDWKIFCNEDSATSLTAMTGFGPLTNDSAEWLAIIRDFGKITAALEAYYADNHFYPYNEQGLAALMEKPESKMPMPNYPEAGYLSAMPNDPWGRPYLYKAVQWGRNKGKVELLSLGRDGTPGGEGLDADVSSEYLSYFNHIIATL
;
A
#
# COMPACT_ATOMS: atom_id res chain seq x y z
N MET A 1 6.17 56.39 29.86
CA MET A 1 6.75 55.22 29.16
C MET A 1 5.78 54.06 29.32
N ILE A 2 4.92 53.82 28.34
CA ILE A 2 3.96 52.70 28.33
C ILE A 2 4.39 51.78 27.19
N ARG A 3 4.81 50.56 27.51
CA ARG A 3 5.13 49.53 26.52
C ARG A 3 3.85 48.77 26.17
N LEU A 4 3.36 48.93 24.94
CA LEU A 4 2.36 48.04 24.37
C LEU A 4 3.01 46.67 24.10
N ALA A 5 2.52 45.63 24.75
CA ALA A 5 2.83 44.25 24.40
C ALA A 5 1.85 43.79 23.31
N THR A 6 2.35 43.58 22.09
CA THR A 6 1.58 43.06 20.97
C THR A 6 1.42 41.55 21.15
N LEU A 7 0.22 41.10 21.50
CA LEU A 7 -0.15 39.68 21.53
C LEU A 7 -0.38 39.22 20.09
N ILE A 8 0.51 38.38 19.55
CA ILE A 8 0.30 37.71 18.27
C ILE A 8 -0.53 36.45 18.56
N VAL A 9 -1.81 36.48 18.19
CA VAL A 9 -2.67 35.29 18.19
C VAL A 9 -2.31 34.48 16.95
N LEU A 10 -1.60 33.38 17.15
CA LEU A 10 -1.33 32.39 16.11
C LEU A 10 -2.63 31.60 15.86
N ALA A 11 -3.41 32.01 14.86
CA ALA A 11 -4.57 31.25 14.40
C ALA A 11 -4.04 30.00 13.65
N ALA A 12 -4.03 28.86 14.33
CA ALA A 12 -3.76 27.57 13.72
C ALA A 12 -4.85 27.24 12.68
N THR A 13 -4.43 26.90 11.48
CA THR A 13 -5.25 26.57 10.32
C THR A 13 -6.05 25.28 10.54
N LEU A 14 -7.34 25.40 10.88
CA LEU A 14 -8.30 24.29 11.03
C LEU A 14 -9.07 23.93 9.74
N ALA A 15 -8.70 24.52 8.58
CA ALA A 15 -9.47 24.37 7.35
C ALA A 15 -9.21 23.09 6.55
N ALA A 16 -8.07 22.41 6.76
CA ALA A 16 -7.69 21.21 5.99
C ALA A 16 -8.53 19.97 6.36
N CYS A 17 -8.80 19.78 7.66
CA CYS A 17 -9.54 18.59 8.12
C CYS A 17 -11.00 18.55 7.65
N SER A 18 -11.62 19.70 7.34
CA SER A 18 -13.00 19.71 6.87
C SER A 18 -13.14 19.28 5.40
N SER A 19 -12.16 19.59 4.53
CA SER A 19 -12.27 19.24 3.11
C SER A 19 -12.11 17.75 2.87
N GLU A 20 -11.12 17.12 3.52
CA GLU A 20 -10.84 15.68 3.36
C GLU A 20 -12.04 14.82 3.79
N ILE A 21 -12.69 15.19 4.90
CA ILE A 21 -13.86 14.47 5.41
C ILE A 21 -15.04 14.61 4.45
N GLU A 22 -15.26 15.78 3.85
CA GLU A 22 -16.31 15.97 2.86
C GLU A 22 -16.02 15.21 1.56
N ASP A 23 -14.76 15.18 1.12
CA ASP A 23 -14.33 14.37 -0.03
C ASP A 23 -14.55 12.87 0.22
N ALA A 24 -14.24 12.40 1.43
CA ALA A 24 -14.49 11.02 1.84
C ALA A 24 -15.99 10.68 1.85
N LYS A 25 -16.84 11.55 2.41
CA LYS A 25 -18.30 11.38 2.37
C LYS A 25 -18.82 11.33 0.95
N LYS A 26 -18.32 12.23 0.09
CA LYS A 26 -18.69 12.29 -1.33
C LYS A 26 -18.29 11.02 -2.06
N ALA A 27 -17.03 10.57 -1.89
CA ALA A 27 -16.53 9.35 -2.50
C ALA A 27 -17.34 8.12 -2.05
N LEU A 28 -17.70 8.05 -0.76
CA LEU A 28 -18.57 7.01 -0.24
C LEU A 28 -19.96 7.04 -0.89
N ALA A 29 -20.59 8.20 -0.90
CA ALA A 29 -21.91 8.38 -1.51
C ALA A 29 -21.90 8.02 -3.00
N ASP A 30 -20.85 8.37 -3.74
CA ASP A 30 -20.70 8.08 -5.16
C ASP A 30 -20.39 6.59 -5.43
N SER A 31 -19.84 5.88 -4.45
CA SER A 31 -19.57 4.43 -4.53
C SER A 31 -20.77 3.53 -4.20
N ILE A 32 -21.88 4.11 -3.71
CA ILE A 32 -23.09 3.37 -3.29
C ILE A 32 -24.26 3.72 -4.21
N VAL A 33 -24.92 2.68 -4.72
CA VAL A 33 -26.06 2.81 -5.64
C VAL A 33 -27.31 3.33 -4.91
N ILE A 34 -27.62 2.78 -3.74
CA ILE A 34 -28.83 3.09 -2.98
C ILE A 34 -28.48 4.11 -1.90
N LYS A 35 -28.77 5.38 -2.17
CA LYS A 35 -28.44 6.50 -1.26
C LYS A 35 -29.48 6.72 -0.16
N THR A 36 -30.68 6.16 -0.31
CA THR A 36 -31.76 6.28 0.67
C THR A 36 -31.37 5.56 1.96
N ASP A 37 -31.63 6.19 3.11
CA ASP A 37 -31.32 5.66 4.46
C ASP A 37 -29.82 5.33 4.69
N MET A 38 -28.94 5.95 3.89
CA MET A 38 -27.50 5.92 4.11
C MET A 38 -27.13 6.89 5.23
N SER A 39 -26.32 6.42 6.18
CA SER A 39 -25.69 7.27 7.18
C SER A 39 -24.19 7.01 7.26
N VAL A 40 -23.45 8.03 7.69
CA VAL A 40 -22.01 7.99 7.88
C VAL A 40 -21.71 8.48 9.30
N SER A 41 -20.87 7.76 10.02
CA SER A 41 -20.54 8.00 11.43
C SER A 41 -19.04 7.78 11.68
N ASP A 42 -18.57 8.15 12.87
CA ASP A 42 -17.20 7.92 13.34
C ASP A 42 -16.09 8.43 12.40
N LEU A 43 -16.37 9.51 11.65
CA LEU A 43 -15.43 10.10 10.69
C LEU A 43 -14.24 10.74 11.40
N ARG A 44 -13.03 10.36 10.99
CA ARG A 44 -11.78 10.92 11.49
C ARG A 44 -10.72 10.95 10.40
N ALA A 45 -10.03 12.08 10.30
CA ALA A 45 -8.83 12.21 9.49
C ALA A 45 -7.60 11.70 10.24
N TYR A 46 -6.66 11.11 9.50
CA TYR A 46 -5.39 10.56 9.94
C TYR A 46 -4.26 11.07 9.01
N PRO A 47 -2.99 10.97 9.42
CA PRO A 47 -1.85 11.39 8.59
C PRO A 47 -1.91 10.81 7.17
N GLY A 48 -1.41 11.56 6.18
CA GLY A 48 -1.33 11.10 4.79
C GLY A 48 -2.66 11.14 4.03
N ASP A 49 -3.48 12.15 4.28
CA ASP A 49 -4.79 12.40 3.64
C ASP A 49 -5.73 11.18 3.72
N VAL A 50 -5.71 10.49 4.86
CA VAL A 50 -6.56 9.33 5.13
C VAL A 50 -7.77 9.78 5.95
N VAL A 51 -8.95 9.37 5.53
CA VAL A 51 -10.17 9.49 6.34
C VAL A 51 -10.75 8.11 6.57
N CYS A 52 -10.95 7.74 7.83
CA CYS A 52 -11.66 6.53 8.18
C CYS A 52 -12.99 6.87 8.85
N GLY A 53 -13.94 5.97 8.71
CA GLY A 53 -15.22 6.07 9.38
C GLY A 53 -16.03 4.81 9.23
N LYS A 54 -17.30 4.92 9.57
CA LYS A 54 -18.28 3.86 9.38
C LYS A 54 -19.45 4.35 8.55
N PHE A 55 -20.10 3.41 7.90
CA PHE A 55 -21.32 3.68 7.17
C PHE A 55 -22.36 2.60 7.41
N THR A 56 -23.62 3.03 7.32
CA THR A 56 -24.77 2.14 7.28
C THR A 56 -25.51 2.40 5.99
N ALA A 57 -25.68 1.39 5.14
CA ALA A 57 -26.33 1.51 3.84
C ALA A 57 -26.78 0.17 3.26
N TYR A 58 -27.73 0.22 2.33
CA TYR A 58 -27.92 -0.86 1.36
C TYR A 58 -26.92 -0.65 0.22
N VAL A 59 -25.97 -1.57 0.05
CA VAL A 59 -25.00 -1.49 -1.06
C VAL A 59 -25.51 -2.12 -2.35
N SER A 60 -26.47 -3.04 -2.24
CA SER A 60 -27.21 -3.65 -3.34
C SER A 60 -28.61 -4.07 -2.89
N TYR A 61 -29.48 -4.40 -3.84
CA TYR A 61 -30.84 -4.90 -3.55
C TYR A 61 -30.90 -6.35 -3.06
N HIS A 62 -29.81 -7.11 -3.21
CA HIS A 62 -29.76 -8.54 -2.90
C HIS A 62 -28.96 -8.86 -1.64
N GLU A 63 -28.23 -7.89 -1.11
CA GLU A 63 -27.41 -8.04 0.08
C GLU A 63 -28.10 -7.44 1.30
N PRO A 64 -27.83 -7.98 2.50
CA PRO A 64 -28.31 -7.35 3.72
C PRO A 64 -27.76 -5.92 3.84
N ARG A 65 -28.50 -5.09 4.57
CA ARG A 65 -28.04 -3.76 4.94
C ARG A 65 -26.71 -3.90 5.69
N MET A 66 -25.71 -3.15 5.24
CA MET A 66 -24.46 -3.01 5.98
C MET A 66 -24.73 -2.08 7.15
N GLU A 67 -24.39 -2.50 8.36
CA GLU A 67 -24.57 -1.75 9.60
C GLU A 67 -23.21 -1.47 10.20
N ASP A 68 -22.90 -0.19 10.47
CA ASP A 68 -21.64 0.26 11.08
C ASP A 68 -20.38 -0.30 10.38
N ALA A 69 -20.45 -0.48 9.05
CA ALA A 69 -19.37 -1.08 8.27
C ALA A 69 -18.21 -0.08 8.12
N PRO A 70 -16.95 -0.53 8.31
CA PRO A 70 -15.79 0.35 8.21
C PRO A 70 -15.53 0.73 6.77
N PHE A 71 -15.01 1.94 6.55
CA PHE A 71 -14.41 2.33 5.29
C PHE A 71 -13.15 3.16 5.51
N ILE A 72 -12.27 3.13 4.51
CA ILE A 72 -11.06 3.94 4.43
C ILE A 72 -11.09 4.71 3.12
N TYR A 73 -10.98 6.02 3.20
CA TYR A 73 -10.75 6.91 2.06
C TYR A 73 -9.29 7.34 2.05
N ARG A 74 -8.60 7.16 0.92
CA ARG A 74 -7.20 7.57 0.71
C ARG A 74 -6.88 7.66 -0.77
N ASN A 75 -5.98 8.56 -1.16
CA ASN A 75 -5.56 8.74 -2.56
C ASN A 75 -6.74 8.92 -3.54
N GLY A 76 -7.81 9.61 -3.11
CA GLY A 76 -9.01 9.81 -3.92
C GLY A 76 -9.90 8.58 -4.11
N GLN A 77 -9.56 7.44 -3.49
CA GLN A 77 -10.30 6.18 -3.60
C GLN A 77 -10.92 5.80 -2.25
N ILE A 78 -12.05 5.10 -2.32
CA ILE A 78 -12.70 4.53 -1.14
C ILE A 78 -12.63 3.01 -1.14
N ASP A 79 -12.18 2.47 -0.02
CA ASP A 79 -12.28 1.06 0.33
C ASP A 79 -13.40 0.87 1.36
N ARG A 80 -14.48 0.19 0.96
CA ARG A 80 -15.64 -0.10 1.81
C ARG A 80 -15.52 -1.45 2.53
N THR A 81 -14.45 -2.18 2.29
CA THR A 81 -14.19 -3.49 2.88
C THR A 81 -12.72 -3.61 3.29
N PRO A 82 -12.19 -2.66 4.08
CA PRO A 82 -10.78 -2.66 4.47
C PRO A 82 -10.46 -3.92 5.28
N ARG A 83 -9.26 -4.49 5.07
CA ARG A 83 -8.79 -5.59 5.92
C ARG A 83 -8.53 -5.06 7.33
N PRO A 84 -8.57 -5.93 8.36
CA PRO A 84 -8.19 -5.53 9.71
C PRO A 84 -6.78 -4.94 9.81
N SER A 85 -5.85 -5.38 8.97
CA SER A 85 -4.50 -4.81 8.87
C SER A 85 -4.50 -3.43 8.21
N ASP A 86 -5.30 -3.21 7.16
CA ASP A 86 -5.44 -1.88 6.53
C ASP A 86 -5.95 -0.86 7.56
N TRP A 87 -6.94 -1.23 8.37
CA TRP A 87 -7.47 -0.37 9.43
C TRP A 87 -6.42 -0.03 10.50
N LYS A 88 -5.66 -1.03 10.97
CA LYS A 88 -4.61 -0.82 11.99
C LYS A 88 -3.51 0.12 11.53
N ILE A 89 -3.24 0.15 10.23
CA ILE A 89 -2.17 0.96 9.64
C ILE A 89 -2.68 2.34 9.26
N PHE A 90 -3.72 2.45 8.43
CA PHE A 90 -4.13 3.72 7.86
C PHE A 90 -5.00 4.55 8.82
N CYS A 91 -5.79 3.91 9.68
CA CYS A 91 -6.64 4.61 10.66
C CYS A 91 -5.92 4.78 11.99
N ASN A 92 -4.68 5.28 11.93
CA ASN A 92 -3.77 5.38 13.06
C ASN A 92 -2.92 6.65 12.99
N GLU A 93 -2.67 7.28 14.13
CA GLU A 93 -1.78 8.45 14.23
C GLU A 93 -0.30 8.06 14.18
N ASP A 94 0.01 6.81 14.52
CA ASP A 94 1.36 6.23 14.51
C ASP A 94 1.37 4.89 13.75
N SER A 95 1.24 5.01 12.43
CA SER A 95 1.28 3.88 11.51
C SER A 95 2.63 3.15 11.53
N ALA A 96 3.74 3.86 11.78
CA ALA A 96 5.08 3.28 11.81
C ALA A 96 5.26 2.29 12.97
N THR A 97 4.82 2.65 14.18
CA THR A 97 4.83 1.74 15.34
C THR A 97 3.91 0.55 15.10
N SER A 98 2.73 0.78 14.51
CA SER A 98 1.76 -0.29 14.23
C SER A 98 2.29 -1.30 13.22
N LEU A 99 2.98 -0.82 12.19
CA LEU A 99 3.61 -1.67 11.20
C LEU A 99 4.78 -2.46 11.80
N THR A 100 5.57 -1.83 12.67
CA THR A 100 6.65 -2.51 13.42
C THR A 100 6.12 -3.65 14.27
N ALA A 101 5.03 -3.42 15.00
CA ALA A 101 4.38 -4.46 15.80
C ALA A 101 3.80 -5.61 14.94
N MET A 102 3.45 -5.34 13.69
CA MET A 102 2.91 -6.35 12.77
C MET A 102 3.97 -7.19 12.08
N THR A 103 5.16 -6.64 11.86
CA THR A 103 6.14 -7.20 10.92
C THR A 103 7.53 -7.42 11.51
N GLY A 104 7.83 -6.83 12.67
CA GLY A 104 9.15 -6.88 13.29
C GLY A 104 10.19 -5.93 12.68
N PHE A 105 9.94 -5.35 11.50
CA PHE A 105 10.81 -4.31 10.94
C PHE A 105 10.42 -2.94 11.54
N GLY A 106 11.38 -2.11 11.94
CA GLY A 106 11.08 -0.71 12.31
C GLY A 106 11.54 -0.25 13.71
N PRO A 107 11.22 1.01 14.07
CA PRO A 107 10.34 1.93 13.34
C PRO A 107 10.96 2.49 12.05
N LEU A 108 10.17 2.55 10.97
CA LEU A 108 10.58 3.18 9.71
C LEU A 108 10.77 4.67 9.91
N THR A 109 11.95 5.19 9.59
CA THR A 109 12.26 6.62 9.68
C THR A 109 13.03 7.06 8.43
N ASN A 110 13.28 8.37 8.30
CA ASN A 110 14.10 8.91 7.21
C ASN A 110 15.54 8.38 7.20
N ASP A 111 16.02 7.83 8.33
CA ASP A 111 17.36 7.26 8.47
C ASP A 111 17.41 5.74 8.19
N SER A 112 16.28 5.10 7.89
CA SER A 112 16.17 3.67 7.62
C SER A 112 16.66 3.29 6.21
N ALA A 113 17.90 3.60 5.88
CA ALA A 113 18.46 3.52 4.53
C ALA A 113 18.29 2.14 3.86
N GLU A 114 18.52 1.05 4.59
CA GLU A 114 18.38 -0.31 4.09
C GLU A 114 16.92 -0.61 3.70
N TRP A 115 15.97 -0.29 4.57
CA TRP A 115 14.56 -0.54 4.30
C TRP A 115 14.04 0.35 3.17
N LEU A 116 14.41 1.64 3.15
CA LEU A 116 14.06 2.56 2.07
C LEU A 116 14.61 2.09 0.70
N ALA A 117 15.80 1.49 0.68
CA ALA A 117 16.34 0.86 -0.52
C ALA A 117 15.48 -0.33 -0.98
N ILE A 118 15.13 -1.25 -0.06
CA ILE A 118 14.25 -2.39 -0.37
C ILE A 118 12.90 -1.93 -0.91
N ILE A 119 12.25 -0.96 -0.26
CA ILE A 119 10.93 -0.45 -0.64
C ILE A 119 10.96 0.17 -2.05
N ARG A 120 11.99 0.97 -2.34
CA ARG A 120 12.22 1.53 -3.68
C ARG A 120 12.40 0.43 -4.72
N ASP A 121 13.20 -0.57 -4.41
CA ASP A 121 13.53 -1.64 -5.36
C ASP A 121 12.34 -2.57 -5.59
N PHE A 122 11.54 -2.86 -4.55
CA PHE A 122 10.22 -3.49 -4.68
C PHE A 122 9.28 -2.69 -5.58
N GLY A 123 9.22 -1.37 -5.43
CA GLY A 123 8.43 -0.51 -6.31
C GLY A 123 8.83 -0.66 -7.79
N LYS A 124 10.13 -0.66 -8.09
CA LYS A 124 10.65 -0.84 -9.46
C LYS A 124 10.34 -2.23 -10.01
N ILE A 125 10.61 -3.29 -9.26
CA ILE A 125 10.39 -4.67 -9.70
C ILE A 125 8.89 -4.93 -9.87
N THR A 126 8.05 -4.43 -8.97
CA THR A 126 6.58 -4.56 -9.06
C THR A 126 6.06 -3.86 -10.32
N ALA A 127 6.52 -2.64 -10.61
CA ALA A 127 6.15 -1.95 -11.85
C ALA A 127 6.55 -2.74 -13.11
N ALA A 128 7.73 -3.37 -13.12
CA ALA A 128 8.16 -4.24 -14.21
C ALA A 128 7.30 -5.52 -14.32
N LEU A 129 6.91 -6.14 -13.20
CA LEU A 129 5.99 -7.28 -13.16
C LEU A 129 4.60 -6.91 -13.69
N GLU A 130 4.11 -5.71 -13.37
CA GLU A 130 2.84 -5.20 -13.89
C GLU A 130 2.89 -4.95 -15.40
N ALA A 131 4.00 -4.41 -15.92
CA ALA A 131 4.22 -4.26 -17.36
C ALA A 131 4.29 -5.62 -18.06
N TYR A 132 5.01 -6.59 -17.47
CA TYR A 132 5.04 -7.97 -17.96
C TYR A 132 3.63 -8.56 -18.03
N TYR A 133 2.82 -8.39 -16.98
CA TYR A 133 1.44 -8.88 -16.96
C TYR A 133 0.56 -8.16 -17.99
N ALA A 134 0.73 -6.86 -18.21
CA ALA A 134 -0.05 -6.11 -19.18
C ALA A 134 0.15 -6.64 -20.61
N ASP A 135 1.38 -7.00 -20.96
CA ASP A 135 1.73 -7.51 -22.29
C ASP A 135 1.39 -8.98 -22.52
N ASN A 136 1.50 -9.80 -21.47
CA ASN A 136 1.48 -11.26 -21.58
C ASN A 136 0.26 -11.90 -20.90
N HIS A 137 -0.45 -11.17 -20.03
CA HIS A 137 -1.61 -11.63 -19.26
C HIS A 137 -1.34 -12.76 -18.25
N PHE A 138 -0.08 -12.98 -17.89
CA PHE A 138 0.35 -13.82 -16.77
C PHE A 138 1.63 -13.22 -16.18
N TYR A 139 1.92 -13.49 -14.91
CA TYR A 139 3.23 -13.16 -14.33
C TYR A 139 4.25 -14.27 -14.65
N PRO A 140 5.56 -14.01 -14.55
CA PRO A 140 6.57 -15.07 -14.63
C PRO A 140 6.25 -16.23 -13.68
N TYR A 141 6.43 -17.46 -14.14
CA TYR A 141 6.29 -18.63 -13.28
C TYR A 141 7.40 -18.67 -12.22
N ASN A 142 7.20 -19.43 -11.14
CA ASN A 142 8.17 -19.51 -10.05
C ASN A 142 9.53 -20.05 -10.52
N GLU A 143 9.54 -20.95 -11.51
CA GLU A 143 10.75 -21.50 -12.11
C GLU A 143 11.49 -20.49 -13.00
N GLN A 144 10.76 -19.53 -13.59
CA GLN A 144 11.33 -18.46 -14.40
C GLN A 144 11.85 -17.31 -13.52
N GLY A 145 11.15 -17.04 -12.41
CA GLY A 145 11.54 -16.04 -11.42
C GLY A 145 11.67 -14.63 -11.98
N LEU A 146 12.45 -13.80 -11.29
CA LEU A 146 12.70 -12.40 -11.69
C LEU A 146 13.59 -12.26 -12.93
N ALA A 147 14.34 -13.31 -13.30
CA ALA A 147 15.15 -13.30 -14.52
C ALA A 147 14.31 -13.05 -15.79
N ALA A 148 13.04 -13.48 -15.77
CA ALA A 148 12.07 -13.22 -16.84
C ALA A 148 11.80 -11.73 -17.11
N LEU A 149 12.14 -10.85 -16.17
CA LEU A 149 12.01 -9.40 -16.35
C LEU A 149 13.17 -8.80 -17.13
N MET A 150 14.31 -9.49 -17.23
CA MET A 150 15.47 -9.00 -17.98
C MET A 150 15.60 -9.71 -19.33
N GLU A 151 15.31 -11.01 -19.35
CA GLU A 151 15.45 -11.84 -20.55
C GLU A 151 14.19 -12.65 -20.80
N LYS A 152 13.84 -12.83 -22.08
CA LYS A 152 12.65 -13.57 -22.49
C LYS A 152 12.76 -15.02 -22.05
N PRO A 153 11.88 -15.52 -21.15
CA PRO A 153 12.02 -16.88 -20.66
C PRO A 153 11.50 -17.88 -21.70
N GLU A 154 11.96 -19.13 -21.60
CA GLU A 154 11.29 -20.23 -22.28
C GLU A 154 9.88 -20.40 -21.68
N SER A 155 8.85 -20.34 -22.53
CA SER A 155 7.46 -20.43 -22.12
C SER A 155 6.65 -21.24 -23.12
N LYS A 156 5.71 -22.04 -22.59
CA LYS A 156 4.70 -22.73 -23.41
C LYS A 156 3.64 -21.76 -23.94
N MET A 157 3.49 -20.59 -23.31
CA MET A 157 2.57 -19.55 -23.73
C MET A 157 3.30 -18.54 -24.63
N PRO A 158 2.70 -18.13 -25.75
CA PRO A 158 3.31 -17.13 -26.62
C PRO A 158 3.42 -15.78 -25.91
N MET A 159 4.57 -15.13 -26.06
CA MET A 159 4.85 -13.78 -25.56
C MET A 159 5.24 -12.88 -26.75
N PRO A 160 4.26 -12.49 -27.60
CA PRO A 160 4.53 -11.73 -28.82
C PRO A 160 4.95 -10.28 -28.52
N ASN A 161 4.52 -9.74 -27.39
CA ASN A 161 4.76 -8.35 -26.98
C ASN A 161 5.98 -8.19 -26.05
N TYR A 162 6.76 -9.27 -25.84
CA TYR A 162 7.93 -9.19 -24.98
C TYR A 162 8.97 -8.22 -25.57
N PRO A 163 9.36 -7.16 -24.86
CA PRO A 163 10.31 -6.17 -25.36
C PRO A 163 11.72 -6.77 -25.49
N GLU A 164 12.43 -6.44 -26.57
CA GLU A 164 13.78 -6.97 -26.81
C GLU A 164 14.77 -6.62 -25.67
N ALA A 165 14.59 -5.46 -25.04
CA ALA A 165 15.41 -5.00 -23.92
C ALA A 165 14.97 -5.55 -22.53
N GLY A 166 13.92 -6.38 -22.48
CA GLY A 166 13.29 -6.78 -21.23
C GLY A 166 12.46 -5.67 -20.57
N TYR A 167 11.87 -5.98 -19.43
CA TYR A 167 11.06 -5.09 -18.59
C TYR A 167 11.89 -4.34 -17.54
N LEU A 168 13.09 -4.82 -17.26
CA LEU A 168 14.02 -4.23 -16.29
C LEU A 168 15.45 -4.35 -16.82
N SER A 169 16.21 -3.25 -16.82
CA SER A 169 17.57 -3.23 -17.36
C SER A 169 18.60 -3.95 -16.49
N ALA A 170 18.37 -3.98 -15.18
CA ALA A 170 19.23 -4.65 -14.20
C ALA A 170 18.43 -5.00 -12.95
N MET A 171 18.61 -6.22 -12.45
CA MET A 171 18.01 -6.65 -11.19
C MET A 171 18.77 -6.03 -10.01
N PRO A 172 18.12 -5.26 -9.12
CA PRO A 172 18.74 -4.84 -7.88
C PRO A 172 18.86 -6.04 -6.94
N ASN A 173 19.90 -6.03 -6.11
CA ASN A 173 20.00 -6.89 -4.94
C ASN A 173 19.52 -6.12 -3.71
N ASP A 174 19.15 -6.86 -2.66
CA ASP A 174 18.87 -6.26 -1.36
C ASP A 174 20.13 -5.54 -0.78
N PRO A 175 19.97 -4.73 0.29
CA PRO A 175 21.07 -3.97 0.88
C PRO A 175 22.26 -4.80 1.37
N TRP A 176 22.07 -6.12 1.50
CA TRP A 176 23.08 -7.07 1.95
C TRP A 176 23.64 -7.91 0.80
N GLY A 177 23.32 -7.54 -0.44
CA GLY A 177 23.86 -8.14 -1.65
C GLY A 177 23.17 -9.45 -2.07
N ARG A 178 22.04 -9.81 -1.47
CA ARG A 178 21.28 -11.01 -1.85
C ARG A 178 20.24 -10.69 -2.93
N PRO A 179 19.97 -11.64 -3.85
CA PRO A 179 18.85 -11.52 -4.76
C PRO A 179 17.52 -11.51 -3.99
N TYR A 180 16.57 -10.70 -4.46
CA TYR A 180 15.20 -10.78 -3.95
C TYR A 180 14.56 -12.11 -4.28
N LEU A 181 13.81 -12.64 -3.31
CA LEU A 181 12.98 -13.82 -3.51
C LEU A 181 11.69 -13.44 -4.21
N TYR A 182 11.19 -14.34 -5.05
CA TYR A 182 9.96 -14.15 -5.82
C TYR A 182 9.02 -15.33 -5.65
N LYS A 183 7.74 -15.01 -5.48
CA LYS A 183 6.68 -15.99 -5.38
C LYS A 183 5.45 -15.51 -6.14
N ALA A 184 5.04 -16.29 -7.12
CA ALA A 184 3.80 -16.11 -7.85
C ALA A 184 2.78 -17.17 -7.44
N VAL A 185 1.56 -16.71 -7.12
CA VAL A 185 0.38 -17.56 -6.92
C VAL A 185 -0.64 -17.18 -7.99
N GLN A 186 -0.75 -18.00 -9.03
CA GLN A 186 -1.64 -17.78 -10.16
C GLN A 186 -2.63 -18.95 -10.27
N TRP A 187 -3.93 -18.66 -10.32
CA TRP A 187 -4.97 -19.69 -10.44
C TRP A 187 -5.86 -19.42 -11.66
N GLY A 188 -5.76 -20.31 -12.66
CA GLY A 188 -6.64 -20.30 -13.81
C GLY A 188 -6.52 -19.01 -14.62
N ARG A 189 -7.66 -18.33 -14.86
CA ARG A 189 -7.73 -17.11 -15.67
C ARG A 189 -7.72 -15.81 -14.85
N ASN A 190 -7.69 -15.90 -13.51
CA ASN A 190 -7.66 -14.71 -12.67
C ASN A 190 -6.24 -14.18 -12.59
N LYS A 191 -6.11 -12.85 -12.52
CA LYS A 191 -4.83 -12.20 -12.22
C LYS A 191 -4.32 -12.77 -10.89
N GLY A 192 -3.17 -13.42 -10.94
CA GLY A 192 -2.54 -13.95 -9.74
C GLY A 192 -2.00 -12.86 -8.84
N LYS A 193 -1.36 -13.27 -7.75
CA LYS A 193 -0.57 -12.38 -6.88
C LYS A 193 0.89 -12.72 -7.02
N VAL A 194 1.72 -11.69 -6.95
CA VAL A 194 3.18 -11.82 -6.86
C VAL A 194 3.64 -11.20 -5.55
N GLU A 195 4.65 -11.81 -4.96
CA GLU A 195 5.28 -11.38 -3.73
C GLU A 195 6.79 -11.36 -3.94
N LEU A 196 7.41 -10.25 -3.54
CA LEU A 196 8.84 -10.09 -3.41
C LEU A 196 9.20 -10.15 -1.93
N LEU A 197 10.31 -10.79 -1.59
CA LEU A 197 10.76 -10.96 -0.21
C LEU A 197 12.28 -10.73 -0.10
N SER A 198 12.69 -10.03 0.95
CA SER A 198 14.07 -10.00 1.45
C SER A 198 14.07 -10.56 2.88
N LEU A 199 15.02 -11.44 3.18
CA LEU A 199 15.13 -12.15 4.47
C LEU A 199 15.95 -11.35 5.51
N GLY A 200 15.81 -10.03 5.51
CA GLY A 200 16.61 -9.15 6.36
C GLY A 200 18.12 -9.32 6.17
N ARG A 201 18.92 -8.84 7.13
CA ARG A 201 20.39 -8.91 7.15
C ARG A 201 20.92 -10.32 7.40
N ASP A 202 20.27 -11.11 8.23
CA ASP A 202 20.72 -12.47 8.56
C ASP A 202 20.47 -13.47 7.43
N GLY A 203 19.56 -13.16 6.49
CA GLY A 203 19.23 -14.04 5.37
C GLY A 203 18.42 -15.27 5.77
N THR A 204 17.76 -15.22 6.92
CA THR A 204 17.00 -16.32 7.49
C THR A 204 15.55 -15.86 7.73
N PRO A 205 14.54 -16.73 7.50
CA PRO A 205 13.16 -16.35 7.76
C PRO A 205 12.92 -15.92 9.21
N GLY A 206 12.15 -14.84 9.38
CA GLY A 206 11.81 -14.24 10.66
C GLY A 206 12.66 -13.00 10.97
N GLY A 207 13.21 -12.94 12.18
CA GLY A 207 14.02 -11.83 12.65
C GLY A 207 13.24 -10.58 13.05
N GLU A 208 13.97 -9.61 13.59
CA GLU A 208 13.48 -8.28 13.99
C GLU A 208 14.48 -7.21 13.58
N GLY A 209 14.03 -5.96 13.47
CA GLY A 209 14.87 -4.84 13.07
C GLY A 209 15.49 -5.05 11.69
N LEU A 210 16.82 -4.99 11.59
CA LEU A 210 17.51 -5.23 10.32
C LEU A 210 17.46 -6.68 9.87
N ASP A 211 17.19 -7.63 10.77
CA ASP A 211 17.06 -9.05 10.46
C ASP A 211 15.62 -9.43 10.07
N ALA A 212 14.66 -8.50 10.17
CA ALA A 212 13.27 -8.77 9.84
C ALA A 212 13.05 -9.03 8.33
N ASP A 213 12.22 -10.01 8.04
CA ASP A 213 11.67 -10.25 6.71
C ASP A 213 10.87 -9.05 6.18
N VAL A 214 11.13 -8.66 4.93
CA VAL A 214 10.42 -7.56 4.25
C VAL A 214 9.71 -8.09 3.02
N SER A 215 8.37 -8.03 3.02
CA SER A 215 7.52 -8.48 1.91
C SER A 215 6.88 -7.31 1.15
N SER A 216 6.78 -7.43 -0.18
CA SER A 216 6.07 -6.47 -1.02
C SER A 216 4.56 -6.44 -0.77
N GLU A 217 3.98 -7.40 -0.03
CA GLU A 217 2.58 -7.33 0.40
C GLU A 217 2.30 -6.06 1.22
N TYR A 218 3.29 -5.59 1.96
CA TYR A 218 3.18 -4.39 2.80
C TYR A 218 3.56 -3.09 2.08
N LEU A 219 3.79 -3.12 0.76
CA LEU A 219 4.24 -1.95 -0.02
C LEU A 219 3.30 -0.75 0.09
N SER A 220 1.98 -0.97 0.17
CA SER A 220 1.02 0.10 0.40
C SER A 220 1.18 0.78 1.77
N TYR A 221 1.55 0.01 2.80
CA TYR A 221 1.79 0.52 4.15
C TYR A 221 3.10 1.30 4.22
N PHE A 222 4.17 0.74 3.62
CA PHE A 222 5.46 1.40 3.50
C PHE A 222 5.34 2.76 2.81
N ASN A 223 4.67 2.81 1.66
CA ASN A 223 4.51 4.05 0.90
C ASN A 223 3.70 5.10 1.67
N HIS A 224 2.67 4.67 2.40
CA HIS A 224 1.90 5.57 3.25
C HIS A 224 2.75 6.18 4.37
N ILE A 225 3.52 5.36 5.10
CA ILE A 225 4.37 5.86 6.18
C ILE A 225 5.44 6.80 5.61
N ILE A 226 6.11 6.43 4.51
CA ILE A 226 7.12 7.29 3.86
C ILE A 226 6.54 8.63 3.44
N ALA A 227 5.30 8.68 2.96
CA ALA A 227 4.64 9.93 2.60
C ALA A 227 4.32 10.84 3.80
N THR A 228 4.38 10.30 5.02
CA THR A 228 4.11 11.01 6.28
C THR A 228 5.35 11.30 7.15
N LEU A 229 6.53 10.79 6.76
CA LEU A 229 7.81 11.05 7.42
C LEU A 229 8.35 12.45 7.10
#